data_AF-A0A436E785-F1
#
_entry.id   AF-A0A436E785-F1
#
_cell.length_a   1.000
_cell.length_b   1.000
_cell.length_c   1.000
_cell.angle_alpha   90.00
_cell.angle_beta   90.00
_cell.angle_gamma   90.00
#
_symmetry.space_group_name_H-M   'P 1'
#
loop_
_entity.id
_entity.type
_entity.pdbx_description
1 polymer ?
#
loop_
_entity_poly.entity_id
_entity_poly.type
_entity_poly.pdbx_seq_one_letter_code
_entity_poly.pdbx_strand_id
1 'polypeptide(L)' 'MSLEVRDIAGAPVVIGGGIAGLMTALHLAPEPVVLLTNAPLGTGACSELAARPPWASSLQAPV' A
#
# COMPACT_ATOMS: atom_id res chain seq x y z
N MET A 1 -8.12 -20.21 -5.21
CA MET A 1 -7.11 -19.14 -5.14
C MET A 1 -5.77 -19.79 -4.88
N SER A 2 -4.86 -19.75 -5.84
CA SER A 2 -3.51 -20.29 -5.72
C SER A 2 -2.64 -19.30 -4.96
N LEU A 3 -1.83 -19.79 -4.02
CA LEU A 3 -0.75 -19.02 -3.42
C LEU A 3 0.36 -18.89 -4.46
N GLU A 4 0.62 -17.67 -4.91
CA GLU A 4 1.76 -17.35 -5.77
C GLU A 4 2.90 -16.85 -4.89
N VAL A 5 3.98 -17.63 -4.81
CA VAL A 5 5.20 -17.25 -4.10
C VAL A 5 6.23 -16.83 -5.13
N ARG A 6 6.69 -15.59 -5.05
CA ARG A 6 7.68 -15.02 -5.97
C ARG A 6 8.97 -14.76 -5.22
N ASP A 7 10.09 -15.20 -5.78
CA ASP A 7 11.41 -14.80 -5.30
C ASP A 7 11.66 -13.34 -5.72
N ILE A 8 12.01 -12.51 -4.74
CA ILE A 8 12.29 -11.09 -4.94
C ILE A 8 13.78 -10.83 -5.15
N ALA A 9 14.63 -11.86 -5.15
CA ALA A 9 16.07 -11.77 -5.41
C ALA A 9 16.81 -10.75 -4.51
N GLY A 10 16.31 -10.54 -3.28
CA GLY A 10 16.85 -9.57 -2.33
C GLY A 10 16.40 -8.12 -2.56
N ALA A 11 15.47 -7.88 -3.49
CA ALA A 11 14.90 -6.56 -3.73
C ALA A 11 14.24 -5.99 -2.46
N PRO A 12 14.43 -4.69 -2.16
CA PRO A 12 13.72 -4.04 -1.06
C PRO A 12 12.20 -4.11 -1.26
N VAL A 13 11.48 -4.35 -0.15
CA VAL A 13 10.01 -4.43 -0.13
C VAL A 13 9.45 -3.21 0.58
N VAL A 14 8.64 -2.44 -0.13
CA VAL A 14 7.91 -1.29 0.39
C VAL A 14 6.46 -1.70 0.61
N ILE A 15 5.94 -1.48 1.81
CA ILE A 15 4.55 -1.81 2.19
C ILE A 15 3.74 -0.52 2.26
N GLY A 16 2.67 -0.44 1.48
CA GLY A 16 1.76 0.69 1.39
C GLY A 16 1.99 1.53 0.14
N GLY A 17 0.93 1.76 -0.65
CA GLY A 17 0.99 2.48 -1.93
C GLY A 17 0.75 3.99 -1.83
N GLY A 18 0.86 4.57 -0.64
CA GLY A 18 0.68 6.01 -0.43
C GLY A 18 1.87 6.81 -0.94
N ILE A 19 1.80 8.15 -0.83
CA ILE A 19 2.89 9.02 -1.29
C ILE A 19 4.22 8.66 -0.63
N ALA A 20 4.25 8.37 0.68
CA ALA A 20 5.48 7.96 1.35
C ALA A 20 6.07 6.67 0.75
N GLY A 21 5.26 5.63 0.56
CA GLY A 21 5.73 4.37 -0.03
C GLY A 21 6.14 4.52 -1.49
N LEU A 22 5.42 5.31 -2.28
CA LEU A 22 5.80 5.61 -3.66
C LEU A 22 7.09 6.42 -3.75
N MET A 23 7.26 7.43 -2.91
CA MET A 23 8.49 8.23 -2.87
C MET A 23 9.68 7.38 -2.41
N THR A 24 9.49 6.47 -1.45
CA THR A 24 10.52 5.49 -1.08
C THR A 24 10.85 4.55 -2.23
N ALA A 25 9.86 4.00 -2.93
CA ALA A 25 10.09 3.12 -4.08
C ALA A 25 10.84 3.84 -5.20
N LEU A 26 10.49 5.09 -5.50
CA LEU A 26 11.17 5.93 -6.49
C LEU A 26 12.57 6.36 -6.05
N HIS A 27 12.79 6.56 -4.74
CA HIS A 27 14.10 6.90 -4.20
C HIS A 27 15.07 5.71 -4.25
N LEU A 28 14.54 4.49 -4.12
CA LEU A 28 15.31 3.25 -4.25
C LEU A 28 15.50 2.82 -5.72
N ALA A 29 14.70 3.34 -6.65
CA ALA A 29 14.89 3.14 -8.08
C ALA A 29 16.19 3.86 -8.53
N PRO A 30 17.03 3.25 -9.40
CA PRO A 30 16.70 2.28 -10.46
C PRO A 30 16.83 0.79 -10.09
N GLU A 31 17.20 0.47 -8.85
CA GLU A 31 17.29 -0.92 -8.40
C GLU A 31 15.89 -1.55 -8.28
N PRO A 32 15.72 -2.85 -8.57
CA PRO A 32 14.41 -3.50 -8.50
C PRO A 32 13.84 -3.41 -7.08
N VAL A 33 12.65 -2.81 -6.94
CA VAL A 33 11.91 -2.67 -5.67
C VAL A 33 10.53 -3.29 -5.81
N VAL A 34 10.04 -3.91 -4.73
CA VAL A 34 8.70 -4.53 -4.68
C VAL A 34 7.78 -3.63 -3.86
N LEU A 35 6.65 -3.20 -4.44
CA LEU A 35 5.64 -2.40 -3.75
C LEU A 35 4.39 -3.24 -3.46
N LEU A 36 4.12 -3.51 -2.19
CA LEU A 36 2.95 -4.24 -1.71
C LEU A 36 1.84 -3.26 -1.32
N THR A 37 0.64 -3.42 -1.87
CA THR A 37 -0.50 -2.53 -1.59
C THR A 37 -1.77 -3.32 -1.34
N ASN A 38 -2.61 -2.86 -0.42
CA ASN A 38 -3.89 -3.49 -0.07
C ASN A 38 -5.01 -3.18 -1.08
N ALA A 39 -4.82 -2.15 -1.89
CA ALA A 39 -5.74 -1.73 -2.94
C ALA A 39 -4.92 -1.29 -4.16
N PRO A 40 -5.49 -1.35 -5.39
CA PRO A 40 -4.83 -0.83 -6.58
C PRO A 40 -4.23 0.57 -6.36
N LEU A 41 -3.08 0.83 -6.98
CA LEU A 41 -2.46 2.15 -6.95
C LEU A 41 -3.45 3.20 -7.43
N GLY A 42 -3.64 4.26 -6.65
CA GLY A 42 -4.60 5.32 -6.93
C GLY A 42 -6.04 5.09 -6.43
N THR A 43 -6.40 3.91 -5.90
CA THR A 43 -7.79 3.64 -5.44
C THR A 43 -7.99 3.61 -3.92
N GLY A 44 -6.93 3.72 -3.13
CA GLY A 44 -7.05 3.70 -1.66
C GLY A 44 -5.75 4.03 -0.92
N ALA A 45 -4.60 3.87 -1.58
CA ALA A 45 -3.33 4.12 -0.92
C ALA A 45 -2.98 5.61 -0.79
N CYS A 46 -3.55 6.48 -1.64
CA CYS A 46 -3.65 7.90 -1.35
C CYS A 46 -4.71 8.14 -0.26
N SER A 47 -4.29 7.93 0.98
CA SER A 47 -4.98 8.42 2.16
C SER A 47 -6.38 7.84 2.41
N GLU A 48 -6.43 6.61 2.92
CA GLU A 48 -7.61 6.13 3.66
C GLU A 48 -7.97 7.06 4.84
N LEU A 49 -7.07 7.95 5.28
CA LEU A 49 -7.35 8.95 6.32
C LEU A 49 -7.84 10.31 5.77
N ALA A 50 -7.55 10.69 4.53
CA ALA A 50 -8.01 11.97 3.96
C ALA A 50 -9.28 11.84 3.12
N ALA A 51 -9.59 10.66 2.56
CA ALA A 51 -10.85 10.42 1.87
C ALA A 51 -11.97 9.95 2.81
N ARG A 52 -11.62 9.44 3.99
CA ARG A 52 -12.60 8.93 4.95
C ARG A 52 -13.20 10.09 5.75
N PRO A 53 -14.53 10.28 5.73
CA PRO A 53 -15.15 11.32 6.53
C PRO A 53 -15.02 10.96 8.03
N PRO A 54 -14.89 11.96 8.91
CA PRO A 54 -14.57 11.75 10.33
C PRO A 54 -15.58 10.88 11.10
N TRP A 55 -16.80 10.72 10.59
CA TRP A 55 -17.86 9.91 11.20
C TRP A 55 -17.82 8.42 10.83
N ALA A 56 -17.02 8.01 9.84
CA ALA A 56 -17.00 6.62 9.37
C ALA A 56 -16.35 5.63 10.35
N SER A 57 -15.65 6.09 11.38
CA SER A 57 -15.15 5.24 12.48
C SER A 57 -16.26 4.77 13.43
N SER A 58 -17.39 5.49 13.48
CA SER A 58 -18.51 5.19 14.38
C SER A 58 -19.43 4.06 13.88
N LEU A 59 -19.32 3.68 12.59
CA LEU A 59 -20.10 2.58 12.01
C LEU A 59 -19.54 1.17 12.30
N GLN A 60 -18.40 1.07 12.98
CA GLN A 60 -17.78 -0.20 13.37
C GLN A 60 -17.99 -0.55 14.85
N ALA A 61 -18.91 0.11 15.55
CA ALA A 61 -19.40 -0.41 16.82
C ALA A 61 -20.32 -1.60 16.52
N PRO A 62 -20.03 -2.82 17.00
CA PRO A 62 -20.96 -3.95 16.84
C PRO A 62 -22.27 -3.62 17.56
N VAL A 63 -23.38 -3.81 16.85
CA VAL A 63 -24.74 -3.90 17.43
C VAL A 63 -24.85 -5.10 18.36
#